data_AF-A0A7T9UKT0-F1
#
_entry.id   AF-A0A7T9UKT0-F1
#
_cell.length_a   1.000
_cell.length_b   1.000
_cell.length_c   1.000
_cell.angle_alpha   90.00
_cell.angle_beta   90.00
_cell.angle_gamma   90.00
#
_symmetry.space_group_name_H-M   'P 1'
#
loop_
_entity.id
_entity.type
_entity.pdbx_description
1 polymer ?
#
loop_
_entity_poly.entity_id
_entity_poly.type
_entity_poly.pdbx_seq_one_letter_code
_entity_poly.pdbx_strand_id
1 'polypeptide(L)'
;MYQRRDFYRHARYVHGWLSAFAFLVLIFFALTGLFLNNPDWFKSSAQEQTHQISIPHEMLEKIQHQENPSMALLDYIRQKQSIVGRYRSSEVLDDEVMIRLESPAGTTDISVLLDTGDAEITQKSATLVSVLNDLHRGKNVGTSWHWLIDISAILILLLSLAGYILFLSIKTRLVAHLLLTAASLVVLILLVWCAV
;
A
#
# COMPACT_ATOMS: atom_id res chain seq x y z
N MET A 1 5.85 -49.75 5.93
CA MET A 1 6.21 -49.19 4.60
C MET A 1 5.15 -48.15 4.25
N TYR A 2 5.40 -46.87 4.53
CA TYR A 2 4.44 -45.80 4.24
C TYR A 2 4.28 -45.74 2.71
N GLN A 3 3.17 -46.24 2.18
CA GLN A 3 3.00 -46.36 0.73
C GLN A 3 2.84 -44.94 0.16
N ARG A 4 3.50 -44.65 -0.99
CA ARG A 4 3.38 -43.35 -1.70
C ARG A 4 1.92 -42.85 -1.80
N ARG A 5 0.97 -43.78 -1.89
CA ARG A 5 -0.47 -43.51 -1.96
C ARG A 5 -1.04 -42.85 -0.69
N ASP A 6 -0.57 -43.25 0.49
CA ASP A 6 -1.00 -42.68 1.78
C ASP A 6 -0.45 -41.26 1.97
N PHE A 7 0.78 -41.00 1.51
CA PHE A 7 1.36 -39.65 1.49
C PHE A 7 0.51 -38.69 0.65
N TYR A 8 0.17 -39.04 -0.60
CA TYR A 8 -0.66 -38.19 -1.46
C TYR A 8 -2.08 -37.99 -0.91
N ARG A 9 -2.66 -39.02 -0.26
CA ARG A 9 -3.98 -38.90 0.38
C ARG A 9 -3.93 -37.92 1.56
N HIS A 10 -2.90 -38.02 2.41
CA HIS A 10 -2.73 -37.13 3.55
C HIS A 10 -2.43 -35.70 3.10
N ALA A 11 -1.53 -35.52 2.13
CA ALA A 11 -1.22 -34.21 1.53
C ALA A 11 -2.48 -33.52 0.99
N ARG A 12 -3.37 -34.26 0.31
CA ARG A 12 -4.65 -33.72 -0.19
C ARG A 12 -5.58 -33.28 0.93
N TYR A 13 -5.66 -34.04 2.03
CA TYR A 13 -6.50 -33.71 3.16
C TYR A 13 -6.00 -32.46 3.90
N VAL A 14 -4.69 -32.40 4.19
CA VAL A 14 -4.05 -31.24 4.82
C VAL A 14 -4.20 -30.00 3.94
N HIS A 15 -3.93 -30.13 2.64
CA HIS A 15 -4.10 -29.03 1.68
C HIS A 15 -5.55 -28.54 1.67
N GLY A 16 -6.55 -29.42 1.66
CA GLY A 16 -7.97 -29.02 1.63
C GLY A 16 -8.41 -28.23 2.87
N TRP A 17 -8.06 -28.71 4.06
CA TRP A 17 -8.41 -28.03 5.31
C TRP A 17 -7.68 -26.70 5.48
N LEU A 18 -6.38 -26.69 5.20
CA LEU A 18 -5.55 -25.50 5.32
C LEU A 18 -5.94 -24.44 4.27
N SER A 19 -6.42 -24.88 3.10
CA SER A 19 -6.97 -23.99 2.07
C SER A 19 -8.21 -23.23 2.54
N ALA A 20 -9.07 -23.81 3.38
CA ALA A 20 -10.29 -23.13 3.81
C ALA A 20 -10.01 -21.81 4.56
N PHE A 21 -8.99 -21.80 5.43
CA PHE A 21 -8.54 -20.58 6.12
C PHE A 21 -7.82 -19.63 5.16
N ALA A 22 -6.90 -20.14 4.34
CA ALA A 22 -6.18 -19.34 3.36
C ALA A 22 -7.13 -18.68 2.33
N PHE A 23 -8.28 -19.28 2.06
CA PHE A 23 -9.24 -18.80 1.06
C PHE A 23 -9.89 -17.48 1.45
N LEU A 24 -10.24 -17.29 2.73
CA LEU A 24 -10.79 -16.01 3.19
C LEU A 24 -9.78 -14.87 3.03
N VAL A 25 -8.53 -15.15 3.36
CA VAL A 25 -7.45 -14.16 3.21
C VAL A 25 -7.17 -13.91 1.72
N LEU A 26 -7.15 -14.94 0.89
CA LEU A 26 -7.03 -14.81 -0.57
C LEU A 26 -8.15 -13.95 -1.16
N ILE A 27 -9.41 -14.16 -0.77
CA ILE A 27 -10.54 -13.33 -1.20
C ILE A 27 -10.31 -11.88 -0.79
N PHE A 28 -9.92 -11.65 0.46
CA PHE A 28 -9.64 -10.30 0.95
C PHE A 28 -8.59 -9.60 0.08
N PHE A 29 -7.42 -10.22 -0.14
CA PHE A 29 -6.36 -9.62 -0.96
C PHE A 29 -6.75 -9.50 -2.44
N ALA A 30 -7.47 -10.45 -3.01
CA ALA A 30 -7.92 -10.40 -4.40
C ALA A 30 -8.95 -9.27 -4.62
N LEU A 31 -9.95 -9.14 -3.75
CA LEU A 31 -10.96 -8.09 -3.83
C LEU A 31 -10.35 -6.71 -3.63
N THR A 32 -9.50 -6.56 -2.61
CA THR A 32 -8.83 -5.28 -2.36
C THR A 32 -7.89 -4.92 -3.51
N GLY A 33 -7.11 -5.88 -4.06
CA GLY A 33 -6.29 -5.65 -5.25
C GLY A 33 -7.10 -5.19 -6.46
N LEU A 34 -8.28 -5.78 -6.68
CA LEU A 34 -9.20 -5.37 -7.75
C LEU A 34 -9.71 -3.93 -7.56
N PHE A 35 -10.09 -3.58 -6.34
CA PHE A 35 -10.56 -2.23 -6.01
C PHE A 35 -9.45 -1.19 -6.15
N LEU A 36 -8.23 -1.53 -5.73
CA LEU A 36 -7.05 -0.69 -5.86
C LEU A 36 -6.63 -0.46 -7.32
N ASN A 37 -6.81 -1.46 -8.18
CA ASN A 37 -6.54 -1.33 -9.61
C ASN A 37 -7.57 -0.47 -10.35
N ASN A 38 -8.74 -0.22 -9.74
CA ASN A 38 -9.83 0.55 -10.34
C ASN A 38 -10.35 1.62 -9.37
N PRO A 39 -9.51 2.59 -8.98
CA PRO A 39 -9.90 3.60 -7.99
C PRO A 39 -11.12 4.42 -8.45
N ASP A 40 -11.29 4.63 -9.75
CA ASP A 40 -12.40 5.38 -10.35
C ASP A 40 -13.79 4.76 -10.12
N TRP A 41 -13.85 3.46 -9.77
CA TRP A 41 -15.11 2.81 -9.39
C TRP A 41 -15.69 3.38 -8.11
N PHE A 42 -14.83 3.94 -7.27
CA PHE A 42 -15.22 4.62 -6.06
C PHE A 42 -15.15 6.11 -6.34
N LYS A 43 -16.31 6.71 -6.66
CA LYS A 43 -16.51 8.16 -6.62
C LYS A 43 -16.42 8.63 -5.17
N SER A 44 -15.22 8.62 -4.61
CA SER A 44 -15.02 9.11 -3.26
C SER A 44 -14.89 10.62 -3.34
N SER A 45 -15.92 11.31 -2.85
CA SER A 45 -15.83 12.72 -2.48
C SER A 45 -14.88 12.89 -1.30
N ALA A 46 -13.61 12.49 -1.45
CA ALA A 46 -12.56 12.94 -0.57
C ALA A 46 -12.64 14.47 -0.64
N GLN A 47 -13.17 15.07 0.41
CA GLN A 47 -13.44 16.49 0.41
C GLN A 47 -12.09 17.16 0.58
N GLU A 48 -11.45 17.43 -0.54
CA GLU A 48 -10.21 18.18 -0.59
C GLU A 48 -10.55 19.60 -0.12
N GLN A 49 -9.99 19.96 1.03
CA GLN A 49 -10.16 21.27 1.63
C GLN A 49 -8.82 21.98 1.54
N THR A 50 -8.79 23.01 0.69
CA THR A 50 -7.64 23.90 0.55
C THR A 50 -7.88 25.15 1.37
N HIS A 51 -6.91 25.48 2.22
CA HIS A 51 -6.88 26.70 3.01
C HIS A 51 -5.60 27.46 2.70
N GLN A 52 -5.73 28.76 2.46
CA GLN A 52 -4.59 29.65 2.30
C GLN A 52 -4.43 30.48 3.57
N ILE A 53 -3.20 30.56 4.06
CA ILE A 53 -2.80 31.45 5.15
C ILE A 53 -1.53 32.18 4.74
N SER A 54 -1.33 33.39 5.26
CA SER A 54 -0.10 34.13 5.05
C SER A 54 0.79 34.02 6.29
N ILE A 55 2.05 33.66 6.08
CA ILE A 55 3.09 33.59 7.10
C ILE A 55 3.63 35.01 7.32
N PRO A 56 3.63 35.53 8.56
CA PRO A 56 4.10 36.87 8.86
C PRO A 56 5.58 37.03 8.48
N HIS A 57 5.93 38.22 7.97
CA HIS A 57 7.30 38.52 7.56
C HIS A 57 8.33 38.34 8.69
N GLU A 58 7.97 38.67 9.94
CA GLU A 58 8.81 38.43 11.12
C GLU A 58 9.19 36.96 11.33
N MET A 59 8.32 36.04 10.90
CA MET A 59 8.59 34.60 10.96
C MET A 59 9.50 34.19 9.81
N LEU A 60 9.28 34.73 8.59
CA LEU A 60 10.11 34.48 7.41
C LEU A 60 11.57 34.90 7.66
N GLU A 61 11.81 36.08 8.24
CA GLU A 61 13.16 36.53 8.60
C GLU A 61 13.85 35.59 9.61
N LYS A 62 13.10 35.04 10.58
CA LYS A 62 13.65 34.10 11.58
C LYS A 62 14.04 32.75 10.98
N ILE A 63 13.38 32.34 9.91
CA ILE A 63 13.59 31.03 9.28
C ILE A 63 14.48 31.09 8.04
N GLN A 64 14.72 32.29 7.48
CA GLN A 64 15.54 32.52 6.28
C GLN A 64 16.94 31.87 6.34
N HIS A 65 17.54 31.81 7.53
CA HIS A 65 18.88 31.25 7.74
C HIS A 65 18.88 29.74 8.06
N GLN A 66 17.71 29.11 8.12
CA GLN A 66 17.60 27.67 8.38
C GLN A 66 17.61 26.91 7.08
N GLU A 67 18.46 25.87 6.99
CA GLU A 67 18.52 24.99 5.82
C GLU A 67 17.19 24.25 5.60
N ASN A 68 16.46 23.95 6.67
CA ASN A 68 15.12 23.37 6.59
C ASN A 68 14.20 23.91 7.70
N PRO A 69 13.35 24.90 7.38
CA PRO A 69 12.48 25.53 8.37
C PRO A 69 11.13 24.83 8.56
N SER A 70 10.96 23.62 8.03
CA SER A 70 9.69 22.88 8.01
C SER A 70 9.06 22.72 9.38
N MET A 71 9.83 22.41 10.42
CA MET A 71 9.28 22.23 11.78
C MET A 71 8.76 23.54 12.36
N ALA A 72 9.47 24.66 12.16
CA ALA A 72 9.05 25.96 12.64
C ALA A 72 7.77 26.45 11.93
N LEU A 73 7.70 26.23 10.62
CA LEU A 73 6.49 26.48 9.82
C LEU A 73 5.33 25.60 10.28
N LEU A 74 5.56 24.29 10.43
CA LEU A 74 4.54 23.35 10.88
C LEU A 74 3.97 23.72 12.26
N ASP A 75 4.82 24.13 13.21
CA ASP A 75 4.40 24.55 14.54
C ASP A 75 3.57 25.84 14.51
N TYR A 76 3.92 26.79 13.63
CA TYR A 76 3.11 27.99 13.42
C TYR A 76 1.74 27.64 12.81
N ILE A 77 1.74 26.80 11.77
CA ILE A 77 0.52 26.40 11.06
C ILE A 77 -0.44 25.66 11.99
N ARG A 78 0.08 24.75 12.83
CA ARG A 78 -0.73 24.03 13.84
C ARG A 78 -1.40 24.93 14.86
N GLN A 79 -0.85 26.11 15.13
CA GLN A 79 -1.48 27.10 16.02
C GLN A 79 -2.62 27.86 15.34
N LYS A 80 -2.61 27.95 14.00
CA LYS A 80 -3.59 28.72 13.22
C LYS A 80 -4.71 27.86 12.64
N GLN A 81 -4.38 26.65 12.20
CA GLN A 81 -5.29 25.75 11.51
C GLN A 81 -5.22 24.35 12.13
N SER A 82 -6.37 23.72 12.34
CA SER A 82 -6.43 22.30 12.68
C SER A 82 -6.03 21.49 11.45
N ILE A 83 -4.95 20.73 11.55
CA ILE A 83 -4.41 19.89 10.46
C ILE A 83 -4.39 18.43 10.88
N VAL A 84 -4.63 17.54 9.92
CA VAL A 84 -4.68 16.09 10.15
C VAL A 84 -3.38 15.46 9.69
N GLY A 85 -2.77 14.63 10.54
CA GLY A 85 -1.54 13.93 10.18
C GLY A 85 -0.36 14.17 11.12
N ARG A 86 0.53 13.20 11.15
CA ARG A 86 1.86 13.33 11.77
C ARG A 86 2.88 13.67 10.70
N TYR A 87 3.92 14.40 11.09
CA TYR A 87 5.03 14.75 10.20
C TYR A 87 5.62 13.49 9.58
N ARG A 88 5.67 13.45 8.25
CA ARG A 88 6.23 12.33 7.51
C ARG A 88 7.53 12.71 6.81
N SER A 89 7.51 13.83 6.10
CA SER A 89 8.65 14.33 5.34
C SER A 89 8.47 15.81 5.04
N SER A 90 9.58 16.46 4.73
CA SER A 90 9.60 17.79 4.14
C SER A 90 10.61 17.81 3.00
N GLU A 91 10.36 18.64 2.01
CA GLU A 91 11.29 18.98 0.96
C GLU A 91 11.40 20.50 0.89
N VAL A 92 12.62 21.00 0.72
CA VAL A 92 12.89 22.42 0.49
C VAL A 92 13.47 22.50 -0.91
N LEU A 93 12.77 23.21 -1.80
CA LEU A 93 13.18 23.38 -3.18
C LEU A 93 13.16 24.88 -3.50
N ASP A 94 14.34 25.43 -3.78
CA ASP A 94 14.55 26.85 -4.00
C ASP A 94 13.92 27.71 -2.89
N ASP A 95 12.78 28.36 -3.17
CA ASP A 95 12.04 29.23 -2.24
C ASP A 95 10.70 28.60 -1.79
N GLU A 96 10.49 27.30 -1.99
CA GLU A 96 9.29 26.58 -1.53
C GLU A 96 9.63 25.51 -0.48
N VAL A 97 8.87 25.49 0.61
CA VAL A 97 8.92 24.43 1.62
C VAL A 97 7.65 23.59 1.53
N MET A 98 7.82 22.33 1.12
CA MET A 98 6.74 21.35 1.07
C MET A 98 6.81 20.43 2.29
N ILE A 99 5.70 20.29 3.01
CA ILE A 99 5.60 19.44 4.21
C ILE A 99 4.45 18.46 4.01
N ARG A 100 4.73 17.17 4.19
CA ARG A 100 3.73 16.10 4.10
C ARG A 100 3.42 15.52 5.47
N LEU A 101 2.13 15.50 5.79
CA LEU A 101 1.58 14.88 6.99
C LEU A 101 0.71 13.68 6.61
N GLU A 102 0.89 12.56 7.28
CA GLU A 102 0.08 11.36 7.06
C GLU A 102 -0.60 10.87 8.35
N SER A 103 -1.83 10.37 8.24
CA SER A 103 -2.51 9.60 9.29
C SER A 103 -3.56 8.66 8.69
N PRO A 104 -4.08 7.71 9.49
CA PRO A 104 -5.23 6.90 9.09
C PRO A 104 -6.52 7.68 8.83
N ALA A 105 -6.63 8.92 9.33
CA ALA A 105 -7.80 9.78 9.13
C ALA A 105 -7.70 10.65 7.86
N GLY A 106 -6.52 10.72 7.23
CA GLY A 106 -6.27 11.56 6.07
C GLY A 106 -4.83 12.04 5.98
N THR A 107 -4.54 12.78 4.91
CA THR A 107 -3.26 13.43 4.65
C THR A 107 -3.42 14.95 4.62
N THR A 108 -2.36 15.65 4.98
CA THR A 108 -2.25 17.10 4.77
C THR A 108 -0.96 17.37 4.04
N ASP A 109 -1.05 18.04 2.90
CA ASP A 109 0.10 18.58 2.17
C ASP A 109 0.12 20.10 2.40
N ILE A 110 1.27 20.62 2.78
CA ILE A 110 1.49 22.04 3.05
C ILE A 110 2.58 22.52 2.11
N SER A 111 2.31 23.56 1.34
CA SER A 111 3.29 24.26 0.51
C SER A 111 3.42 25.69 1.02
N VAL A 112 4.64 26.14 1.30
CA VAL A 112 4.91 27.50 1.77
C VAL A 112 5.93 28.15 0.83
N LEU A 113 5.53 29.24 0.19
CA LEU A 113 6.41 30.12 -0.56
C LEU A 113 7.13 31.06 0.42
N LEU A 114 8.46 31.00 0.45
CA LEU A 114 9.29 31.76 1.38
C LEU A 114 9.46 33.24 0.97
N ASP A 115 9.28 33.55 -0.31
CA ASP A 115 9.38 34.89 -0.87
C ASP A 115 8.14 35.76 -0.55
N THR A 116 6.94 35.20 -0.71
CA THR A 116 5.68 35.89 -0.41
C THR A 116 5.14 35.59 0.98
N GLY A 117 5.54 34.46 1.57
CA GLY A 117 4.94 33.94 2.79
C GLY A 117 3.59 33.26 2.57
N ASP A 118 3.19 33.00 1.33
CA ASP A 118 1.91 32.34 1.06
C ASP A 118 2.03 30.85 1.39
N ALA A 119 1.16 30.37 2.27
CA ALA A 119 1.06 28.97 2.65
C ALA A 119 -0.28 28.39 2.20
N GLU A 120 -0.20 27.37 1.36
CA GLU A 120 -1.33 26.57 0.91
C GLU A 120 -1.37 25.25 1.69
N ILE A 121 -2.50 24.98 2.33
CA ILE A 121 -2.72 23.80 3.16
C ILE A 121 -3.84 23.01 2.52
N THR A 122 -3.50 21.84 1.97
CA THR A 122 -4.44 20.96 1.31
C THR A 122 -4.65 19.72 2.16
N GLN A 123 -5.88 19.54 2.65
CA GLN A 123 -6.27 18.39 3.48
C GLN A 123 -7.12 17.42 2.67
N LYS A 124 -6.81 16.12 2.79
CA LYS A 124 -7.56 15.02 2.18
C LYS A 124 -8.01 14.05 3.26
N SER A 125 -9.31 13.85 3.39
CA SER A 125 -9.87 12.87 4.31
C SER A 125 -9.62 11.43 3.83
N ALA A 126 -9.44 10.51 4.78
CA ALA A 126 -9.30 9.10 4.45
C ALA A 126 -10.60 8.56 3.84
N THR A 127 -10.46 7.87 2.72
CA THR A 127 -11.56 7.19 2.04
C THR A 127 -11.54 5.70 2.35
N LEU A 128 -12.65 5.00 2.13
CA LEU A 128 -12.67 3.53 2.22
C LEU A 128 -11.58 2.90 1.33
N VAL A 129 -11.35 3.47 0.14
CA VAL A 129 -10.29 3.02 -0.78
C VAL A 129 -8.92 3.21 -0.14
N SER A 130 -8.67 4.35 0.52
CA SER A 130 -7.40 4.60 1.23
C SER A 130 -7.17 3.58 2.34
N VAL A 131 -8.20 3.28 3.14
CA VAL A 131 -8.11 2.28 4.22
C VAL A 131 -7.85 0.89 3.65
N LEU A 132 -8.56 0.49 2.59
CA LEU A 132 -8.34 -0.79 1.92
C LEU A 132 -6.95 -0.86 1.28
N ASN A 133 -6.43 0.26 0.78
CA ASN A 133 -5.08 0.33 0.23
C ASN A 133 -4.01 0.13 1.32
N ASP A 134 -4.19 0.80 2.46
CA ASP A 134 -3.29 0.67 3.61
C ASP A 134 -3.31 -0.77 4.16
N LEU A 135 -4.49 -1.40 4.27
CA LEU A 135 -4.61 -2.79 4.69
C LEU A 135 -4.05 -3.78 3.65
N HIS A 136 -4.29 -3.58 2.35
CA HIS A 136 -3.79 -4.47 1.29
C HIS A 136 -2.26 -4.41 1.19
N ARG A 137 -1.69 -3.21 1.23
CA ARG A 137 -0.24 -3.01 1.10
C ARG A 137 0.52 -3.13 2.41
N GLY A 138 -0.20 -3.18 3.53
CA GLY A 138 0.41 -3.06 4.87
C GLY A 138 1.06 -1.70 5.09
N LYS A 139 0.55 -0.61 4.51
CA LYS A 139 1.03 0.75 4.76
C LYS A 139 0.28 1.33 5.97
N ASN A 140 0.96 2.05 6.87
CA ASN A 140 0.32 2.74 8.00
C ASN A 140 -0.54 1.84 8.93
N VAL A 141 -0.25 0.53 8.97
CA VAL A 141 -0.93 -0.47 9.82
C VAL A 141 -0.09 -0.85 11.04
N GLY A 142 -0.73 -1.50 12.03
CA GLY A 142 -0.03 -2.02 13.21
C GLY A 142 0.75 -3.30 12.94
N THR A 143 1.71 -3.62 13.82
CA THR A 143 2.59 -4.81 13.72
C THR A 143 1.82 -6.12 13.57
N SER A 144 0.68 -6.28 14.27
CA SER A 144 -0.15 -7.50 14.16
C SER A 144 -0.68 -7.72 12.73
N TRP A 145 -0.93 -6.66 11.96
CA TRP A 145 -1.38 -6.76 10.59
C TRP A 145 -0.25 -7.15 9.63
N HIS A 146 0.97 -6.67 9.86
CA HIS A 146 2.14 -7.14 9.12
C HIS A 146 2.33 -8.65 9.30
N TRP A 147 2.23 -9.16 10.53
CA TRP A 147 2.27 -10.60 10.78
C TRP A 147 1.15 -11.36 10.06
N LEU A 148 -0.07 -10.81 10.02
CA LEU A 148 -1.17 -11.41 9.26
C LEU A 148 -0.81 -11.53 7.77
N ILE A 149 -0.28 -10.47 7.16
CA ILE A 149 0.14 -10.45 5.75
C ILE A 149 1.21 -11.53 5.51
N ASP A 150 2.29 -11.52 6.29
CA ASP A 150 3.44 -12.41 6.08
C ASP A 150 3.08 -13.88 6.27
N ILE A 151 2.35 -14.21 7.35
CA ILE A 151 1.90 -15.58 7.62
C ILE A 151 0.97 -16.05 6.50
N SER A 152 0.07 -15.19 6.03
CA SER A 152 -0.85 -15.53 4.95
C SER A 152 -0.11 -15.75 3.63
N ALA A 153 0.87 -14.91 3.31
CA ALA A 153 1.70 -15.05 2.12
C ALA A 153 2.48 -16.38 2.14
N ILE A 154 3.13 -16.72 3.26
CA ILE A 154 3.82 -18.01 3.45
C ILE A 154 2.83 -19.17 3.28
N LEU A 155 1.66 -19.07 3.90
CA LEU A 155 0.64 -20.11 3.84
C LEU A 155 0.15 -20.35 2.41
N ILE A 156 -0.15 -19.28 1.67
CA ILE A 156 -0.57 -19.33 0.27
C ILE A 156 0.54 -19.92 -0.58
N LEU A 157 1.79 -19.50 -0.41
CA LEU A 157 2.94 -20.05 -1.15
C LEU A 157 3.09 -21.56 -0.94
N LEU A 158 3.02 -22.02 0.32
CA LEU A 158 3.11 -23.45 0.64
C LEU A 158 1.95 -24.24 0.03
N LEU A 159 0.73 -23.70 0.10
CA LEU A 159 -0.46 -24.31 -0.51
C LEU A 159 -0.35 -24.36 -2.04
N SER A 160 0.04 -23.26 -2.69
CA SER A 160 0.24 -23.19 -4.13
C SER A 160 1.31 -24.17 -4.59
N LEU A 161 2.43 -24.29 -3.86
CA LEU A 161 3.50 -25.24 -4.17
C LEU A 161 3.02 -26.68 -3.99
N ALA A 162 2.33 -26.99 -2.90
CA ALA A 162 1.74 -28.31 -2.69
C ALA A 162 0.74 -28.66 -3.79
N GLY A 163 -0.13 -27.73 -4.16
CA GLY A 163 -1.07 -27.87 -5.27
C GLY A 163 -0.36 -28.10 -6.61
N TYR A 164 0.73 -27.38 -6.88
CA TYR A 164 1.52 -27.54 -8.09
C TYR A 164 2.25 -28.89 -8.16
N ILE A 165 2.82 -29.37 -7.04
CA ILE A 165 3.42 -30.71 -6.94
C ILE A 165 2.36 -31.79 -7.22
N LEU A 166 1.17 -31.64 -6.65
CA LEU A 166 0.05 -32.55 -6.92
C LEU A 166 -0.36 -32.49 -8.39
N PHE A 167 -0.38 -31.30 -9.00
CA PHE A 167 -0.69 -31.11 -10.42
C PHE A 167 0.34 -31.77 -11.35
N LEU A 168 1.63 -31.72 -11.02
CA LEU A 168 2.71 -32.42 -11.75
C LEU A 168 2.68 -33.94 -11.56
N SER A 169 2.10 -34.43 -10.46
CA SER A 169 2.00 -35.88 -10.22
C SER A 169 1.07 -36.61 -11.20
N ILE A 170 0.25 -35.87 -11.96
CA ILE A 170 -0.67 -36.39 -12.98
C ILE A 170 0.09 -36.68 -14.28
N LYS A 171 0.74 -37.86 -14.32
CA LYS A 171 1.66 -38.27 -15.38
C LYS A 171 1.09 -38.22 -16.81
N THR A 172 -0.21 -38.46 -16.99
CA THR A 172 -0.85 -38.52 -18.30
C THR A 172 -0.90 -37.19 -19.05
N ARG A 173 -0.69 -36.06 -18.36
CA ARG A 173 -0.76 -34.71 -18.94
C ARG A 173 0.43 -33.82 -18.59
N LEU A 174 1.52 -34.41 -18.11
CA LEU A 174 2.68 -33.67 -17.58
C LEU A 174 3.27 -32.68 -18.61
N VAL A 175 3.45 -33.10 -19.86
CA VAL A 175 4.00 -32.21 -20.91
C VAL A 175 3.07 -31.03 -21.16
N ALA A 176 1.76 -31.25 -21.25
CA ALA A 176 0.79 -30.16 -21.42
C ALA A 176 0.79 -29.19 -20.23
N HIS A 177 0.91 -29.71 -19.01
CA HIS A 177 1.01 -28.90 -17.78
C HIS A 177 2.28 -28.03 -17.76
N LEU A 178 3.41 -28.59 -18.18
CA LEU A 178 4.69 -27.87 -18.25
C LEU A 178 4.67 -26.81 -19.35
N LEU A 179 4.14 -27.13 -20.53
CA LEU A 179 3.98 -26.17 -21.63
C LEU A 179 3.06 -25.01 -21.22
N LEU A 180 1.93 -25.29 -20.56
CA LEU A 180 1.05 -24.25 -20.03
C LEU A 180 1.77 -23.37 -19.02
N THR A 181 2.52 -23.97 -18.09
CA THR A 181 3.29 -23.20 -17.09
C THR A 181 4.32 -22.28 -17.77
N ALA A 182 5.07 -22.81 -18.74
CA ALA A 182 6.07 -22.05 -19.48
C ALA A 182 5.44 -20.92 -20.30
N ALA A 183 4.33 -21.19 -21.00
CA ALA A 183 3.60 -20.17 -21.75
C ALA A 183 3.07 -19.06 -20.83
N SER A 184 2.46 -19.40 -19.69
CA SER A 184 1.99 -18.43 -18.70
C SER A 184 3.14 -17.57 -18.15
N LEU A 185 4.30 -18.17 -17.88
CA LEU A 185 5.48 -17.44 -17.41
C LEU A 185 6.01 -16.47 -18.48
N VAL A 186 6.10 -16.90 -19.75
CA VAL A 186 6.51 -16.03 -20.86
C VAL A 186 5.55 -14.86 -21.02
N VAL A 187 4.23 -15.11 -21.01
CA VAL A 187 3.23 -14.04 -21.08
C VAL A 187 3.39 -13.06 -19.91
N LEU A 188 3.58 -13.55 -18.69
CA LEU A 188 3.77 -12.70 -17.52
C LEU A 188 5.03 -11.85 -17.63
N ILE A 189 6.15 -12.43 -18.08
CA ILE A 189 7.41 -11.69 -18.32
C ILE A 189 7.21 -10.62 -19.40
N LEU A 190 6.52 -10.93 -20.50
CA LEU A 190 6.23 -9.97 -21.56
C LEU A 190 5.34 -8.82 -21.06
N LEU A 191 4.33 -9.11 -20.24
CA LEU A 191 3.48 -8.08 -19.64
C LEU A 191 4.27 -7.16 -18.71
N VAL A 192 5.17 -7.72 -17.89
CA VAL A 192 6.07 -6.93 -17.03
C VAL A 192 7.01 -6.06 -17.88
N TRP A 193 7.61 -6.63 -18.93
CA TRP A 193 8.49 -5.91 -19.84
C TRP A 193 7.79 -4.75 -20.57
N CYS A 194 6.52 -4.92 -20.94
CA CYS A 194 5.73 -3.84 -21.54
C CYS A 194 5.31 -2.75 -20.54
N ALA A 195 5.32 -3.05 -19.23
CA ALA A 195 4.86 -2.14 -18.19
C ALA A 195 5.98 -1.24 -17.62
N VAL A 196 7.25 -1.63 -17.77
CA VAL A 196 8.45 -0.89 -17.32
C VAL A 196 9.07 -0.16 -18.52
#